data_AF-A0A832SFL0-F1
#
_entry.id   AF-A0A832SFL0-F1
#
_cell.length_a   1.000
_cell.length_b   1.000
_cell.length_c   1.000
_cell.angle_alpha   90.00
_cell.angle_beta   90.00
_cell.angle_gamma   90.00
#
_symmetry.space_group_name_H-M   'P 1'
#
loop_
_entity.id
_entity.type
_entity.pdbx_description
1 polymer ?
#
loop_
_entity_poly.entity_id
_entity_poly.type
_entity_poly.pdbx_seq_one_letter_code
_entity_poly.pdbx_strand_id
1 'polypeptide(L)'
;MHQSVATIDSPEFLNLQPLDINPLMSKCEIKVLYVGANRNHTFITEEVAAEIGKTLRGAPIVGYYRDSKEDFTDHGEKVIIDDEGIKFECQTVPYGFVSPDAKVWFQNFEDSDSMGNTVVRKYLMTTGYLWTGQFPESSLPVKEGRPQSM
;
A
#
# COMPACT_ATOMS: atom_id res chain seq x y z
N MET A 1 -34.33 0.49 -15.95
CA MET A 1 -33.32 1.27 -15.20
C MET A 1 -34.06 1.94 -14.06
N HIS A 2 -33.74 1.62 -12.81
CA HIS A 2 -34.41 2.22 -11.65
C HIS A 2 -33.57 3.43 -11.22
N GLN A 3 -34.16 4.61 -11.20
CA GLN A 3 -33.45 5.85 -10.87
C GLN A 3 -34.10 6.47 -9.63
N SER A 4 -33.30 6.63 -8.59
CA SER A 4 -33.69 7.37 -7.39
C SER A 4 -33.51 8.87 -7.66
N VAL A 5 -34.51 9.68 -7.29
CA VAL A 5 -34.45 11.15 -7.36
C VAL A 5 -34.58 11.68 -5.93
N ALA A 6 -33.68 12.57 -5.54
CA ALA A 6 -33.74 13.22 -4.24
C ALA A 6 -35.04 14.03 -4.12
N THR A 7 -35.66 13.99 -2.93
CA THR A 7 -36.81 14.84 -2.64
C THR A 7 -36.36 16.28 -2.35
N ILE A 8 -37.32 17.17 -2.17
CA ILE A 8 -37.06 18.56 -1.76
C ILE A 8 -36.72 18.70 -0.27
N ASP A 9 -36.79 17.60 0.49
CA ASP A 9 -36.54 17.60 1.92
C ASP A 9 -35.08 17.95 2.21
N SER A 10 -34.86 18.64 3.32
CA SER A 10 -33.50 18.98 3.75
C SER A 10 -32.76 17.71 4.21
N PRO A 11 -31.49 17.52 3.81
CA PRO A 11 -30.71 16.38 4.27
C PRO A 11 -30.39 16.51 5.76
N GLU A 12 -30.48 15.39 6.48
CA GLU A 12 -30.00 15.27 7.85
C GLU A 12 -28.56 14.75 7.85
N PHE A 13 -27.67 15.49 8.52
CA PHE A 13 -26.25 15.11 8.63
C PHE A 13 -25.97 14.49 10.00
N LEU A 14 -25.30 13.34 9.99
CA LEU A 14 -24.77 12.72 11.21
C LEU A 14 -23.42 13.38 11.57
N ASN A 15 -23.30 13.78 12.85
CA ASN A 15 -22.06 14.35 13.38
C ASN A 15 -21.11 13.25 13.84
N LEU A 16 -20.37 12.68 12.89
CA LEU A 16 -19.39 11.62 13.15
C LEU A 16 -18.18 12.15 13.92
N GLN A 17 -17.67 11.35 14.85
CA GLN A 17 -16.41 11.60 15.52
C GLN A 17 -15.23 11.20 14.61
N PRO A 18 -14.04 11.78 14.80
CA PRO A 18 -12.86 11.45 13.99
C PRO A 18 -12.44 9.96 14.02
N LEU A 19 -12.87 9.22 15.03
CA LEU A 19 -12.56 7.79 15.22
C LEU A 19 -13.72 6.87 14.84
N ASP A 20 -14.81 7.40 14.27
CA ASP A 20 -15.90 6.60 13.72
C ASP A 20 -15.47 5.98 12.37
N ILE A 21 -14.44 5.14 12.42
CA ILE A 21 -13.85 4.43 11.30
C ILE A 21 -14.35 2.98 11.34
N ASN A 22 -14.54 2.37 10.17
CA ASN A 22 -14.94 0.97 10.05
C ASN A 22 -13.98 0.06 10.86
N PRO A 23 -14.48 -0.79 11.78
CA PRO A 23 -13.65 -1.63 12.64
C PRO A 23 -12.84 -2.70 11.87
N LEU A 24 -13.18 -2.96 10.60
CA LEU A 24 -12.42 -3.85 9.73
C LEU A 24 -11.17 -3.18 9.13
N MET A 25 -10.98 -1.88 9.37
CA MET A 25 -9.83 -1.13 8.90
C MET A 25 -8.82 -0.90 10.02
N SER A 26 -7.54 -1.03 9.69
CA SER A 26 -6.42 -0.65 10.55
C SER A 26 -5.61 0.45 9.89
N LYS A 27 -5.30 1.50 10.64
CA LYS A 27 -4.40 2.57 10.20
C LYS A 27 -2.95 2.11 10.28
N CYS A 28 -2.15 2.46 9.28
CA CYS A 28 -0.73 2.10 9.23
C CYS A 28 0.15 3.24 8.70
N GLU A 29 1.44 3.17 9.03
CA GLU A 29 2.50 3.94 8.36
C GLU A 29 3.18 3.04 7.33
N ILE A 30 3.57 3.63 6.20
CA ILE A 30 4.05 2.90 5.03
C ILE A 30 5.42 3.42 4.65
N LYS A 31 6.41 2.52 4.58
CA LYS A 31 7.72 2.77 3.96
C LYS A 31 7.58 2.55 2.46
N VAL A 32 7.42 3.62 1.68
CA VAL A 32 7.13 3.52 0.24
C VAL A 32 8.37 3.10 -0.54
N LEU A 33 9.46 3.83 -0.34
CA LEU A 33 10.77 3.59 -0.96
C LEU A 33 11.83 4.33 -0.16
N TYR A 34 13.10 4.03 -0.39
CA TYR A 34 14.20 4.85 0.12
C TYR A 34 14.97 5.52 -1.02
N VAL A 35 15.57 6.67 -0.69
CA VAL A 35 16.38 7.46 -1.64
C VAL A 35 17.82 6.94 -1.68
N GLY A 36 18.52 7.25 -2.76
CA GLY A 36 19.87 6.75 -3.04
C GLY A 36 19.85 5.41 -3.78
N ALA A 37 20.88 4.60 -3.56
CA ALA A 37 21.06 3.32 -4.25
C ALA A 37 20.20 2.21 -3.63
N ASN A 38 19.24 1.71 -4.40
CA ASN A 38 18.32 0.65 -3.99
C ASN A 38 18.88 -0.76 -4.21
N ARG A 39 18.31 -1.75 -3.50
CA ARG A 39 18.66 -3.18 -3.60
C ARG A 39 18.44 -3.74 -5.02
N ASN A 40 17.48 -3.18 -5.76
CA ASN A 40 17.20 -3.53 -7.15
C ASN A 40 18.09 -2.78 -8.17
N HIS A 41 19.21 -2.20 -7.71
CA HIS A 41 20.17 -1.44 -8.51
C HIS A 41 19.62 -0.15 -9.16
N THR A 42 18.44 0.32 -8.73
CA THR A 42 17.96 1.66 -9.12
C THR A 42 18.55 2.74 -8.22
N PHE A 43 18.59 3.98 -8.71
CA PHE A 43 18.95 5.15 -7.89
C PHE A 43 17.81 6.15 -7.91
N ILE A 44 17.26 6.49 -6.75
CA ILE A 44 16.12 7.42 -6.62
C ILE A 44 16.59 8.66 -5.87
N THR A 45 16.51 9.83 -6.49
CA THR A 45 16.84 11.09 -5.81
C THR A 45 15.69 11.55 -4.91
N GLU A 46 15.98 12.45 -3.97
CA GLU A 46 14.95 13.02 -3.10
C GLU A 46 13.90 13.82 -3.87
N GLU A 47 14.30 14.49 -4.96
CA GLU A 47 13.40 15.22 -5.84
C GLU A 47 12.44 14.27 -6.55
N VAL A 48 12.95 13.16 -7.10
CA VAL A 48 12.11 12.14 -7.75
C VAL A 48 11.15 11.50 -6.72
N ALA A 49 11.64 11.19 -5.52
CA ALA A 49 10.81 10.67 -4.44
C ALA A 49 9.72 11.68 -4.03
N ALA A 50 10.03 12.96 -3.99
CA ALA A 50 9.04 14.00 -3.69
C ALA A 50 7.96 14.12 -4.78
N GLU A 51 8.32 13.97 -6.06
CA GLU A 51 7.34 13.90 -7.15
C GLU A 51 6.44 12.66 -7.04
N ILE A 52 7.00 11.49 -6.73
CA ILE A 52 6.22 10.26 -6.44
C ILE A 52 5.28 10.51 -5.25
N GLY A 53 5.74 11.23 -4.22
CA GLY A 53 4.95 11.59 -3.05
C GLY A 53 3.63 12.32 -3.38
N LYS A 54 3.59 13.08 -4.49
CA LYS A 54 2.40 13.83 -4.92
C LYS A 54 1.26 12.94 -5.41
N THR A 55 1.55 11.70 -5.81
CA THR A 55 0.56 10.77 -6.36
C THR A 55 0.15 9.66 -5.38
N LEU A 56 0.69 9.65 -4.16
CA LEU A 56 0.40 8.59 -3.18
C LEU A 56 -1.03 8.62 -2.67
N ARG A 57 -1.62 9.80 -2.42
CA ARG A 57 -2.96 9.93 -1.82
C ARG A 57 -4.02 9.29 -2.71
N GLY A 58 -4.78 8.35 -2.15
CA GLY A 58 -5.79 7.58 -2.88
C GLY A 58 -5.24 6.37 -3.65
N ALA A 59 -3.92 6.16 -3.67
CA ALA A 59 -3.34 4.98 -4.30
C ALA A 59 -3.74 3.71 -3.53
N PRO A 60 -4.03 2.59 -4.24
CA PRO A 60 -4.30 1.31 -3.59
C PRO A 60 -3.02 0.75 -2.97
N ILE A 61 -3.16 0.09 -1.83
CA ILE A 61 -2.11 -0.75 -1.24
C ILE A 61 -2.38 -2.16 -1.72
N VAL A 62 -1.50 -2.67 -2.59
CA VAL A 62 -1.69 -3.95 -3.28
C VAL A 62 -0.66 -4.97 -2.85
N GLY A 63 -1.05 -6.24 -2.81
CA GLY A 63 -0.13 -7.34 -2.50
C GLY A 63 -0.53 -8.61 -3.23
N TYR A 64 0.43 -9.51 -3.44
CA TYR A 64 0.17 -10.86 -3.92
C TYR A 64 0.49 -11.86 -2.81
N TYR A 65 -0.54 -12.24 -2.07
CA TYR A 65 -0.45 -13.22 -0.98
C TYR A 65 -0.48 -14.62 -1.57
N ARG A 66 0.43 -15.49 -1.10
CA ARG A 66 0.46 -16.90 -1.47
C ARG A 66 0.21 -17.76 -0.24
N ASP A 67 -0.96 -18.39 -0.18
CA ASP A 67 -1.35 -19.30 0.91
C ASP A 67 -0.30 -20.39 1.16
N SER A 68 0.30 -20.93 0.11
CA SER A 68 1.35 -21.96 0.22
C SER A 68 2.62 -21.49 0.95
N LYS A 69 2.84 -20.18 1.04
CA LYS A 69 3.99 -19.57 1.73
C LYS A 69 3.57 -18.80 2.98
N GLU A 70 2.26 -18.65 3.18
CA GLU A 70 1.66 -17.81 4.22
C GLU A 70 2.25 -16.38 4.24
N ASP A 71 2.66 -15.85 3.08
CA ASP A 71 3.32 -14.55 2.97
C ASP A 71 3.01 -13.84 1.65
N PHE A 72 3.20 -12.52 1.64
CA PHE A 72 3.22 -11.72 0.43
C PHE A 72 4.49 -11.99 -0.37
N THR A 73 4.37 -11.98 -1.69
CA THR A 73 5.47 -12.33 -2.60
C THR A 73 5.74 -11.24 -3.62
N ASP A 74 6.04 -11.59 -4.86
CA ASP A 74 6.42 -10.63 -5.89
C ASP A 74 5.23 -9.74 -6.33
N HIS A 75 5.40 -9.06 -7.46
CA HIS A 75 4.38 -8.20 -8.05
C HIS A 75 3.23 -8.98 -8.72
N GLY A 76 3.17 -10.31 -8.57
CA GLY A 76 2.06 -11.15 -9.01
C GLY A 76 1.89 -11.21 -10.52
N GLU A 77 2.97 -11.01 -11.28
CA GLU A 77 2.93 -11.03 -12.74
C GLU A 77 2.78 -12.47 -13.25
N LYS A 78 1.73 -12.72 -14.02
CA LYS A 78 1.44 -14.04 -14.59
C LYS A 78 1.35 -13.93 -16.11
N VAL A 79 2.12 -14.78 -16.79
CA VAL A 79 2.07 -14.93 -18.25
C VAL A 79 1.30 -16.19 -18.58
N ILE A 80 0.24 -16.07 -19.37
CA ILE A 80 -0.52 -17.19 -19.92
C ILE A 80 -0.20 -17.27 -21.41
N ILE A 81 0.13 -18.49 -21.86
CA ILE A 81 0.36 -18.80 -23.26
C ILE A 81 -0.63 -19.91 -23.63
N ASP A 82 -1.60 -19.58 -24.46
CA ASP A 82 -2.65 -20.47 -24.94
C ASP A 82 -2.86 -20.29 -26.46
N ASP A 83 -3.88 -20.96 -27.01
CA ASP A 83 -4.27 -20.86 -28.42
C ASP A 83 -4.86 -19.48 -28.79
N GLU A 84 -5.23 -18.66 -27.80
CA GLU A 84 -5.65 -17.26 -27.97
C GLU A 84 -4.46 -16.28 -27.92
N GLY A 85 -3.25 -16.76 -27.58
CA GLY A 85 -1.99 -16.01 -27.65
C GLY A 85 -1.33 -15.80 -26.29
N ILE A 86 -0.66 -14.65 -26.12
CA ILE A 86 0.06 -14.31 -24.89
C ILE A 86 -0.76 -13.29 -24.10
N LYS A 87 -1.11 -13.63 -22.86
CA LYS A 87 -1.83 -12.74 -21.93
C LYS A 87 -0.97 -12.47 -20.70
N PHE A 88 -0.99 -11.23 -20.23
CA PHE A 88 -0.35 -10.80 -19.00
C PHE A 88 -1.43 -10.46 -17.98
N GLU A 89 -1.40 -11.11 -16.83
CA GLU A 89 -2.30 -10.89 -15.70
C GLU A 89 -1.51 -10.41 -14.48
N CYS A 90 -2.13 -9.56 -13.66
CA CYS A 90 -1.60 -9.17 -12.35
C CYS A 90 -2.47 -9.83 -11.26
N GLN A 91 -1.83 -10.63 -10.42
CA GLN A 91 -2.47 -11.39 -9.35
C GLN A 91 -2.55 -10.62 -8.03
N THR A 92 -2.14 -9.35 -8.01
CA THR A 92 -2.23 -8.53 -6.80
C THR A 92 -3.68 -8.18 -6.47
N VAL A 93 -3.97 -8.11 -5.18
CA VAL A 93 -5.27 -7.73 -4.63
C VAL A 93 -5.09 -6.41 -3.86
N PRO A 94 -6.03 -5.44 -3.98
CA PRO A 94 -6.02 -4.26 -3.14
C PRO A 94 -6.46 -4.62 -1.72
N TYR A 95 -5.52 -4.49 -0.77
CA TYR A 95 -5.75 -4.73 0.66
C TYR A 95 -6.02 -3.46 1.43
N GLY A 96 -5.85 -2.30 0.81
CA GLY A 96 -6.09 -1.02 1.44
C GLY A 96 -5.87 0.14 0.50
N PHE A 97 -5.72 1.33 1.08
CA PHE A 97 -5.47 2.55 0.35
C PHE A 97 -4.67 3.55 1.20
N VAL A 98 -3.89 4.38 0.51
CA VAL A 98 -3.28 5.57 1.12
C VAL A 98 -4.37 6.62 1.30
N SER A 99 -4.50 7.17 2.51
CA SER A 99 -5.59 8.09 2.82
C SER A 99 -5.58 9.32 1.89
N PRO A 100 -6.74 9.83 1.44
CA PRO A 100 -6.79 11.06 0.64
C PRO A 100 -6.18 12.29 1.34
N ASP A 101 -6.13 12.29 2.67
CA ASP A 101 -5.52 13.31 3.52
C ASP A 101 -4.15 12.88 4.09
N ALA A 102 -3.56 11.80 3.57
CA ALA A 102 -2.34 11.21 4.11
C ALA A 102 -1.18 12.21 4.20
N LYS A 103 -0.41 12.11 5.28
CA LYS A 103 0.86 12.82 5.40
C LYS A 103 1.90 12.12 4.53
N VAL A 104 2.84 12.89 3.97
CA VAL A 104 3.98 12.38 3.22
C VAL A 104 5.23 13.06 3.76
N TRP A 105 6.24 12.29 4.17
CA TRP A 105 7.45 12.82 4.81
C TRP A 105 8.66 11.92 4.53
N PHE A 106 9.86 12.41 4.84
CA PHE A 106 11.07 11.59 4.82
C PHE A 106 11.52 11.23 6.25
N GLN A 107 12.01 10.02 6.46
CA GLN A 107 12.49 9.56 7.76
C GLN A 107 13.66 8.57 7.62
N ASN A 108 14.67 8.70 8.47
CA ASN A 108 15.82 7.79 8.50
C ASN A 108 15.52 6.55 9.34
N PHE A 109 15.98 5.39 8.86
CA PHE A 109 15.94 4.12 9.58
C PHE A 109 17.29 3.43 9.50
N GLU A 110 17.68 2.74 10.58
CA GLU A 110 18.73 1.71 10.51
C GLU A 110 18.17 0.47 9.82
N ASP A 111 18.93 -0.06 8.86
CA ASP A 111 18.57 -1.18 8.02
C ASP A 111 19.81 -2.08 7.83
N SER A 112 19.62 -3.27 7.29
CA SER A 112 20.72 -4.18 6.95
C SER A 112 20.94 -4.19 5.43
N ASP A 113 22.19 -4.14 4.99
CA ASP A 113 22.54 -4.39 3.59
C ASP A 113 22.55 -5.89 3.25
N SER A 114 22.83 -6.23 1.99
CA SER A 114 22.89 -7.64 1.54
C SER A 114 24.04 -8.44 2.16
N MET A 115 24.99 -7.76 2.81
CA MET A 115 26.14 -8.36 3.49
C MET A 115 25.95 -8.41 5.01
N GLY A 116 24.79 -7.98 5.51
CA GLY A 116 24.45 -7.97 6.94
C GLY A 116 24.97 -6.75 7.70
N ASN A 117 25.55 -5.74 7.04
CA ASN A 117 26.03 -4.54 7.72
C ASN A 117 24.87 -3.58 8.01
N THR A 118 24.97 -2.87 9.14
CA THR A 118 24.03 -1.78 9.45
C THR A 118 24.29 -0.58 8.54
N VAL A 119 23.23 -0.09 7.89
CA VAL A 119 23.25 1.10 7.06
C VAL A 119 22.08 2.00 7.42
N VAL A 120 22.25 3.31 7.32
CA VAL A 120 21.14 4.27 7.50
C VAL A 120 20.53 4.58 6.14
N ARG A 121 19.22 4.39 6.00
CA ARG A 121 18.44 4.70 4.79
C ARG A 121 17.37 5.73 5.09
N LYS A 122 17.23 6.72 4.21
CA LYS A 122 16.18 7.75 4.25
C LYS A 122 14.99 7.28 3.41
N TYR A 123 13.88 6.97 4.07
CA TYR A 123 12.65 6.48 3.45
C TYR A 123 11.65 7.61 3.19
N LEU A 124 10.96 7.56 2.06
CA LEU A 124 9.71 8.26 1.82
C LEU A 124 8.59 7.49 2.52
N MET A 125 7.86 8.19 3.38
CA MET A 125 6.85 7.64 4.27
C MET A 125 5.48 8.20 3.94
N THR A 126 4.43 7.41 4.18
CA THR A 126 3.04 7.92 4.17
C THR A 126 2.15 7.17 5.17
N THR A 127 0.89 7.61 5.30
CA THR A 127 -0.14 6.95 6.13
C THR A 127 -1.23 6.35 5.26
N GLY A 128 -1.71 5.16 5.61
CA GLY A 128 -2.81 4.51 4.91
C GLY A 128 -3.69 3.71 5.84
N TYR A 129 -4.61 2.98 5.22
CA TYR A 129 -5.49 2.02 5.88
C TYR A 129 -5.45 0.70 5.14
N LEU A 130 -5.40 -0.39 5.90
CA LEU A 130 -5.55 -1.77 5.42
C LEU A 130 -6.87 -2.34 5.95
N TRP A 131 -7.57 -3.13 5.13
CA TRP A 131 -8.78 -3.84 5.53
C TRP A 131 -8.44 -5.14 6.27
N THR A 132 -7.73 -5.05 7.39
CA THR A 132 -7.23 -6.19 8.16
C THR A 132 -8.32 -7.10 8.73
N GLY A 133 -9.53 -6.58 8.92
CA GLY A 133 -10.68 -7.39 9.32
C GLY A 133 -11.33 -8.15 8.15
N GLN A 134 -11.20 -7.64 6.92
CA GLN A 134 -11.68 -8.31 5.70
C GLN A 134 -10.64 -9.30 5.16
N PHE A 135 -9.35 -8.94 5.27
CA PHE A 135 -8.19 -9.69 4.80
C PHE A 135 -7.20 -9.86 5.95
N PRO A 136 -7.34 -10.92 6.77
CA PRO A 136 -6.48 -11.16 7.93
C PRO A 136 -4.97 -11.16 7.62
N GLU A 137 -4.58 -11.63 6.44
CA GLU A 137 -3.22 -11.65 5.92
C GLU A 137 -2.61 -10.25 5.82
N SER A 138 -3.41 -9.22 5.53
CA SER A 138 -2.93 -7.84 5.47
C SER A 138 -2.52 -7.28 6.85
N SER A 139 -2.83 -7.99 7.94
CA SER A 139 -2.34 -7.62 9.27
C SER A 139 -0.90 -8.05 9.54
N LEU A 140 -0.33 -8.95 8.72
CA LEU A 140 1.02 -9.48 8.91
C LEU A 140 2.10 -8.40 8.85
N PRO A 141 2.14 -7.47 7.88
CA PRO A 141 3.19 -6.45 7.86
C PRO A 141 3.09 -5.45 9.01
N VAL A 142 1.87 -5.21 9.50
CA VAL A 142 1.64 -4.31 10.65
C VAL A 142 2.12 -4.94 11.95
N LYS A 143 1.92 -6.25 12.14
CA LYS A 143 2.25 -6.95 13.40
C LYS A 143 3.67 -7.48 13.45
N GLU A 144 4.17 -8.02 12.35
CA GLU A 144 5.42 -8.79 12.30
C GLU A 144 6.52 -8.10 11.48
N GLY A 145 6.15 -7.13 10.64
CA GLY A 145 7.05 -6.48 9.70
C GLY A 145 7.40 -7.39 8.52
N ARG A 146 7.02 -6.99 7.32
CA ARG A 146 7.32 -7.71 6.06
C ARG A 146 7.92 -6.70 5.06
N PRO A 147 9.26 -6.59 4.95
CA PRO A 147 9.90 -5.44 4.30
C PRO A 147 10.06 -5.54 2.77
N GLN A 148 9.72 -6.68 2.16
CA GLN A 148 10.02 -6.94 0.74
C GLN A 148 8.77 -7.11 -0.13
N SER A 149 7.60 -7.29 0.50
CA SER A 149 6.35 -7.61 -0.17
C SER A 149 5.17 -7.26 0.74
N MET A 150 4.26 -6.42 0.21
CA MET A 150 3.22 -5.58 0.83
C MET A 150 3.67 -4.19 1.28
#